data_AF-A0A7U4JBE5-F1
#
_entry.id   AF-A0A7U4JBE5-F1
#
_cell.length_a   1.000
_cell.length_b   1.000
_cell.length_c   1.000
_cell.angle_alpha   90.00
_cell.angle_beta   90.00
_cell.angle_gamma   90.00
#
_symmetry.space_group_name_H-M   'P 1'
#
loop_
_entity.id
_entity.type
_entity.pdbx_description
1 polymer ?
#
loop_
_entity_poly.entity_id
_entity_poly.type
_entity_poly.pdbx_seq_one_letter_code
_entity_poly.pdbx_strand_id
1 'polypeptide(L)'
;MTAGEIATYLLGSCRSLEQFEAYMFGSALRGIGEDVDILVVGPGGEALLQLKRELRAAGEFLPLHVLYMLPSEERRTDFVARQKCVPLRRLMAAVES
;
A
#
# COMPACT_ATOMS: atom_id res chain seq x y z
N MET A 1 3.52 14.87 -2.48
CA MET A 1 2.83 14.04 -3.49
C MET A 1 1.43 13.74 -2.98
N THR A 2 0.43 13.70 -3.87
CA THR A 2 -0.94 13.29 -3.53
C THR A 2 -1.01 11.77 -3.33
N ALA A 3 -2.07 11.29 -2.68
CA ALA A 3 -2.32 9.84 -2.53
C ALA A 3 -2.38 9.11 -3.88
N GLY A 4 -2.90 9.77 -4.93
CA GLY A 4 -2.94 9.23 -6.28
C GLY A 4 -1.55 9.13 -6.92
N GLU A 5 -0.73 10.18 -6.83
CA GLU A 5 0.66 10.16 -7.32
C GLU A 5 1.49 9.08 -6.65
N ILE A 6 1.33 8.92 -5.33
CA ILE A 6 2.01 7.87 -4.56
C ILE A 6 1.54 6.49 -5.02
N ALA A 7 0.23 6.29 -5.19
CA ALA A 7 -0.30 5.02 -5.67
C ALA A 7 0.21 4.68 -7.09
N THR A 8 0.26 5.65 -7.99
CA THR A 8 0.82 5.50 -9.33
C THR A 8 2.29 5.10 -9.28
N TYR A 9 3.09 5.78 -8.45
CA TYR A 9 4.50 5.45 -8.27
C TYR A 9 4.69 4.03 -7.74
N LEU A 10 4.00 3.65 -6.66
CA LEU A 10 4.13 2.31 -6.07
C LEU A 10 3.70 1.21 -7.03
N LEU A 11 2.57 1.38 -7.73
CA LEU A 11 2.09 0.40 -8.71
C LEU A 11 3.01 0.28 -9.94
N GLY A 12 3.69 1.37 -10.33
CA GLY A 12 4.65 1.36 -11.43
C GLY A 12 6.03 0.80 -11.05
N SER A 13 6.47 1.01 -9.80
CA SER A 13 7.81 0.63 -9.33
C SER A 13 7.85 -0.74 -8.64
N CYS A 14 6.73 -1.22 -8.09
CA CYS A 14 6.66 -2.48 -7.36
C CYS A 14 5.74 -3.49 -8.07
N ARG A 15 6.26 -4.16 -9.10
CA ARG A 15 5.48 -5.14 -9.90
C ARG A 15 4.91 -6.28 -9.06
N SER A 16 5.60 -6.65 -7.98
CA SER A 16 5.14 -7.73 -7.11
C SER A 16 3.80 -7.43 -6.43
N LEU A 17 3.38 -6.16 -6.35
CA LEU A 17 2.06 -5.76 -5.83
C LEU A 17 0.89 -6.39 -6.60
N GLU A 18 1.08 -6.87 -7.83
CA GLU A 18 0.03 -7.57 -8.58
C GLU A 18 -0.46 -8.86 -7.91
N GLN A 19 0.38 -9.46 -7.05
CA GLN A 19 0.07 -10.69 -6.33
C GLN A 19 -0.58 -10.45 -4.96
N PHE A 20 -0.81 -9.18 -4.60
CA PHE A 20 -1.28 -8.77 -3.27
C PHE A 20 -2.44 -7.79 -3.38
N GLU A 21 -3.24 -7.73 -2.31
CA GLU A 21 -4.16 -6.62 -2.10
C GLU A 21 -3.41 -5.52 -1.35
N ALA A 22 -3.30 -4.34 -1.96
CA ALA A 22 -2.55 -3.22 -1.41
C ALA A 22 -3.43 -1.99 -1.23
N TYR A 23 -3.32 -1.38 -0.05
CA TYR A 23 -4.14 -0.24 0.36
C TYR A 23 -3.28 0.86 0.95
N MET A 24 -3.75 2.10 0.82
CA MET A 24 -3.28 3.22 1.61
C MET A 24 -4.29 3.50 2.73
N PHE A 25 -3.79 3.90 3.89
CA PHE A 25 -4.61 4.33 5.01
C PHE A 25 -3.93 5.48 5.75
N GLY A 26 -4.47 5.88 6.91
CA GLY A 26 -3.85 6.91 7.73
C GLY A 26 -4.02 8.33 7.17
N SER A 27 -3.11 9.21 7.58
CA SER A 27 -3.22 10.65 7.31
C SER A 27 -2.84 11.02 5.87
N ALA A 28 -1.97 10.22 5.22
CA ALA A 28 -1.57 10.41 3.82
C ALA A 28 -2.75 10.44 2.84
N LEU A 29 -3.83 9.69 3.11
CA LEU A 29 -5.05 9.73 2.30
C LEU A 29 -5.67 11.13 2.21
N ARG A 30 -5.47 11.98 3.22
CA ARG A 30 -6.00 13.34 3.29
C ARG A 30 -4.98 14.39 2.87
N GLY A 31 -3.78 13.97 2.44
CA GLY A 31 -2.65 14.86 2.18
C GLY A 31 -2.12 15.54 3.44
N ILE A 32 -2.36 14.95 4.62
CA ILE A 32 -1.93 15.47 5.91
C ILE A 32 -0.84 14.57 6.45
N GLY A 33 0.31 15.14 6.81
CA GLY A 33 1.48 14.38 7.26
C GLY A 33 2.35 13.89 6.10
N GLU A 34 3.59 13.54 6.44
CA GLU A 34 4.59 13.09 5.47
C GLU A 34 4.57 11.57 5.32
N ASP A 35 4.36 10.83 6.41
CA ASP A 35 4.36 9.36 6.43
C ASP A 35 3.22 8.76 5.60
N VAL A 36 3.56 7.76 4.78
CA VAL A 36 2.64 7.05 3.91
C VAL A 36 2.40 5.65 4.44
N ASP A 37 1.24 5.45 5.08
CA ASP A 37 0.83 4.15 5.60
C ASP A 37 0.26 3.25 4.49
N ILE A 38 0.94 2.13 4.26
CA ILE A 38 0.55 1.10 3.27
C ILE A 38 0.23 -0.20 3.98
N LEU A 39 -0.91 -0.81 3.64
CA LEU A 39 -1.26 -2.16 4.04
C LEU A 39 -1.10 -3.08 2.83
N VAL A 40 -0.38 -4.19 3.02
CA VAL A 40 -0.26 -5.28 2.06
C VAL A 40 -0.88 -6.54 2.66
N VAL A 41 -1.87 -7.09 1.97
CA VAL A 41 -2.55 -8.34 2.34
C VAL A 41 -2.28 -9.38 1.26
N GLY A 42 -1.75 -10.54 1.64
CA GLY A 42 -1.49 -11.61 0.68
C GLY A 42 -0.63 -12.74 1.23
N PRO A 43 -0.19 -13.68 0.38
CA PRO A 43 0.58 -14.84 0.81
C PRO A 43 1.97 -14.45 1.32
N GLY A 44 2.46 -15.18 2.32
CA GLY A 44 3.84 -15.07 2.78
C GLY A 44 4.85 -15.72 1.84
N GLY A 45 6.09 -15.89 2.32
CA GLY A 45 7.16 -16.59 1.59
C GLY A 45 7.91 -15.72 0.58
N GLU A 46 8.40 -16.34 -0.49
CA GLU A 46 9.27 -15.69 -1.48
C GLU A 46 8.61 -14.49 -2.17
N ALA A 47 7.31 -14.58 -2.51
CA ALA A 47 6.58 -13.46 -3.10
C ALA A 47 6.57 -12.22 -2.18
N LEU A 48 6.38 -12.43 -0.87
CA LEU A 48 6.40 -11.36 0.12
C LEU A 48 7.82 -10.81 0.32
N LEU A 49 8.84 -11.67 0.31
CA LEU A 49 10.24 -11.24 0.40
C LEU A 49 10.63 -10.35 -0.78
N GLN A 50 10.21 -10.72 -2.00
CA GLN A 50 10.44 -9.92 -3.19
C GLN A 50 9.72 -8.57 -3.10
N LEU A 51 8.45 -8.55 -2.72
CA LEU A 51 7.69 -7.30 -2.55
C LEU A 51 8.33 -6.38 -1.49
N LYS A 52 8.81 -6.94 -0.36
CA LYS A 52 9.51 -6.16 0.68
C LYS A 52 10.78 -5.48 0.15
N ARG A 53 11.50 -6.10 -0.78
CA ARG A 53 12.69 -5.49 -1.42
C ARG A 53 12.28 -4.31 -2.30
N GLU A 54 11.26 -4.49 -3.13
CA GLU A 54 10.74 -3.44 -4.01
C GLU A 54 10.21 -2.25 -3.19
N LEU A 55 9.42 -2.50 -2.15
CA LEU A 55 8.89 -1.45 -1.26
C LEU A 55 10.00 -0.76 -0.46
N ARG A 56 11.07 -1.47 -0.08
CA ARG A 56 12.23 -0.84 0.57
C ARG A 56 12.92 0.14 -0.39
N ALA A 57 13.12 -0.24 -1.64
CA ALA A 57 13.71 0.63 -2.66
C ALA A 57 12.81 1.85 -2.93
N ALA A 58 11.50 1.65 -3.05
CA ALA A 58 10.53 2.75 -3.14
C ALA A 58 10.57 3.67 -1.90
N GLY A 59 10.81 3.08 -0.73
CA GLY A 59 10.94 3.77 0.55
C GLY A 59 12.17 4.67 0.69
N GLU A 60 13.12 4.61 -0.25
CA GLU A 60 14.23 5.58 -0.31
C GLU A 60 13.77 6.95 -0.83
N PHE A 61 12.66 6.98 -1.57
CA PHE A 61 12.09 8.21 -2.16
C PHE A 61 10.79 8.65 -1.48
N LEU A 62 10.14 7.76 -0.73
CA LEU A 62 8.88 8.00 -0.05
C LEU A 62 9.00 7.56 1.41
N PRO A 63 8.48 8.32 2.38
CA PRO A 63 8.45 7.94 3.79
C PRO A 63 7.39 6.83 4.03
N LEU A 64 7.65 5.62 3.53
CA LEU A 64 6.72 4.50 3.59
C LEU A 64 6.74 3.81 4.94
N HIS A 65 5.55 3.63 5.53
CA HIS A 65 5.31 2.74 6.64
C HIS A 65 4.43 1.59 6.17
N VAL A 66 5.00 0.38 6.08
CA VAL A 66 4.29 -0.77 5.50
C VAL A 66 3.91 -1.81 6.56
N LEU A 67 2.62 -2.09 6.65
CA LEU A 67 2.05 -3.19 7.41
C LEU A 67 1.75 -4.37 6.48
N TYR A 68 2.13 -5.57 6.91
CA TYR A 68 1.90 -6.81 6.17
C TYR A 68 0.97 -7.72 6.96
N MET A 69 -0.03 -8.29 6.28
CA MET A 69 -0.97 -9.23 6.87
C MET A 69 -1.21 -10.43 5.96
N LEU A 70 -1.39 -11.60 6.55
CA LEU A 70 -2.03 -12.72 5.87
C LEU A 70 -3.52 -12.42 5.69
N PRO A 71 -4.19 -13.00 4.67
CA PRO A 71 -5.63 -12.83 4.50
C PRO A 71 -6.45 -13.29 5.71
N SER A 72 -5.98 -14.28 6.47
CA SER A 72 -6.63 -14.70 7.72
C SER A 72 -6.52 -13.67 8.84
N GLU A 73 -5.43 -12.91 8.89
CA GLU A 73 -5.21 -11.87 9.89
C GLU A 73 -6.06 -10.63 9.58
N GLU A 74 -6.11 -10.23 8.31
CA GLU A 74 -6.98 -9.15 7.85
C GLU A 74 -8.44 -9.48 8.22
N ARG A 75 -8.96 -10.64 7.83
CA ARG A 75 -10.33 -11.05 8.15
C ARG A 75 -10.64 -11.11 9.65
N ARG A 76 -9.66 -11.51 10.46
CA ARG A 76 -9.84 -11.61 11.92
C ARG A 76 -9.89 -10.23 12.59
N THR A 77 -9.13 -9.28 12.05
CA THR A 77 -9.01 -7.93 12.63
C THR A 77 -9.99 -6.93 12.01
N ASP A 78 -10.51 -7.27 10.82
CA ASP A 78 -11.33 -6.41 9.96
C ASP A 78 -10.63 -5.07 9.70
N PHE A 79 -9.30 -5.10 9.55
CA PHE A 79 -8.47 -3.90 9.56
C PHE A 79 -8.82 -2.97 8.39
N VAL A 80 -9.07 -3.51 7.20
CA VAL A 80 -9.40 -2.74 6.00
C VAL A 80 -10.65 -1.89 6.23
N ALA A 81 -11.71 -2.49 6.77
CA ALA A 81 -12.95 -1.78 7.06
C ALA A 81 -12.78 -0.78 8.21
N ARG A 82 -12.12 -1.19 9.29
CA ARG A 82 -11.96 -0.37 10.50
C ARG A 82 -11.10 0.87 10.28
N GLN A 83 -10.02 0.74 9.51
CA GLN A 83 -9.11 1.85 9.18
C GLN A 83 -9.51 2.60 7.92
N LYS A 84 -10.62 2.21 7.27
CA LYS A 84 -11.11 2.82 6.03
C LYS A 84 -10.04 2.85 4.94
N CYS A 85 -9.33 1.74 4.81
CA CYS A 85 -8.27 1.56 3.83
C CYS A 85 -8.81 1.76 2.40
N VAL A 86 -8.05 2.47 1.56
CA VAL A 86 -8.40 2.70 0.15
C VAL A 86 -7.45 1.89 -0.72
N PRO A 87 -7.96 1.04 -1.63
CA PRO A 87 -7.12 0.28 -2.55
C PRO A 87 -6.24 1.20 -3.41
N LEU A 88 -4.95 0.88 -3.54
CA LEU A 88 -4.02 1.70 -4.35
C LEU A 88 -4.50 1.87 -5.80
N ARG A 89 -5.06 0.81 -6.39
CA ARG A 89 -5.62 0.86 -7.76
C ARG A 89 -6.74 1.88 -7.91
N ARG A 90 -7.52 2.15 -6.86
CA ARG A 90 -8.57 3.19 -6.87
C ARG A 90 -7.99 4.59 -6.75
N LEU A 91 -6.91 4.77 -5.98
CA LEU A 91 -6.23 6.05 -5.83
C LEU A 91 -5.52 6.48 -7.12
N MET A 92 -4.93 5.54 -7.85
CA MET A 92 -4.34 5.79 -9.17
C MET A 92 -5.36 6.40 -10.16
N ALA A 93 -6.57 5.83 -10.22
CA ALA A 93 -7.63 6.30 -11.12
C ALA A 93 -8.15 7.72 -10.78
N ALA A 94 -7.95 8.19 -9.54
CA ALA A 94 -8.34 9.54 -9.13
C ALA A 94 -7.39 10.64 -9.66
N VAL A 95 -6.27 10.28 -10.29
CA VAL A 95 -5.34 11.23 -10.94
C VAL A 95 -5.84 11.64 -12.34
N GLU A 96 -6.75 10.87 -12.94
CA GLU A 96 -7.27 11.10 -14.30
C GLU A 96 -8.60 11.88 -14.33
N SER A 97 -9.02 12.51 -13.23
CA SER A 97 -10.29 13.27 -13.10
C SER A 97 -10.10 14.78 -12.95
#